data_AF-A0A4Z1DES3-F1
#
_entry.id   AF-A0A4Z1DES3-F1
#
_cell.length_a   1.000
_cell.length_b   1.000
_cell.length_c   1.000
_cell.angle_alpha   90.00
_cell.angle_beta   90.00
_cell.angle_gamma   90.00
#
_symmetry.space_group_name_H-M   'P 1'
#
loop_
_entity.id
_entity.type
_entity.pdbx_description
1 polymer ?
#
loop_
_entity_poly.entity_id
_entity_poly.type
_entity_poly.pdbx_seq_one_letter_code
_entity_poly.pdbx_strand_id
1 'polypeptide(L)'
;MHDDQRILDLLRSLDRLPGPDHAEFPDGFDYGEAKARASALSERLSDEFGGPCSLDVTQDASYYFEVGVPAALTEAGVPLGVRLSNYGRLAAVTTPLPDSHADLADAVADGALSAADRHRVESALAELGCRTVPLRLLHLRYDGVTWLANEPPGASVLSYGPHAGEATWWTRFFEHL
;
A
#
# COMPACT_ATOMS: atom_id res chain seq x y z
N MET A 1 18.39 -7.75 0.04
CA MET A 1 18.97 -7.84 -1.33
C MET A 1 18.25 -8.83 -2.23
N HIS A 2 18.23 -10.15 -1.93
CA HIS A 2 17.48 -11.10 -2.79
C HIS A 2 15.96 -10.93 -2.73
N ASP A 3 15.41 -10.51 -1.58
CA ASP A 3 13.97 -10.34 -1.42
C ASP A 3 13.45 -9.07 -2.11
N ASP A 4 14.15 -7.95 -1.96
CA ASP A 4 13.86 -6.69 -2.65
C ASP A 4 13.77 -6.86 -4.17
N GLN A 5 14.73 -7.59 -4.77
CA GLN A 5 14.72 -7.83 -6.21
C GLN A 5 13.49 -8.66 -6.61
N ARG A 6 13.11 -9.68 -5.82
CA ARG A 6 11.89 -10.47 -6.08
C ARG A 6 10.62 -9.63 -6.00
N ILE A 7 10.57 -8.69 -5.07
CA ILE A 7 9.45 -7.76 -4.93
C ILE A 7 9.41 -6.84 -6.15
N LEU A 8 10.53 -6.24 -6.55
CA LEU A 8 10.59 -5.39 -7.74
C LEU A 8 10.24 -6.14 -9.03
N ASP A 9 10.69 -7.39 -9.17
CA ASP A 9 10.33 -8.23 -10.30
C ASP A 9 8.82 -8.56 -10.30
N LEU A 10 8.24 -8.78 -9.12
CA LEU A 10 6.79 -8.94 -8.97
C LEU A 10 6.05 -7.67 -9.39
N LEU A 11 6.44 -6.49 -8.90
CA LEU A 11 5.85 -5.21 -9.29
C LEU A 11 5.89 -5.02 -10.81
N ARG A 12 7.05 -5.24 -11.43
CA ARG A 12 7.21 -5.18 -12.89
C ARG A 12 6.39 -6.23 -13.64
N SER A 13 6.13 -7.40 -13.05
CA SER A 13 5.28 -8.42 -13.67
C SER A 13 3.81 -8.02 -13.64
N LEU A 14 3.34 -7.47 -12.52
CA LEU A 14 1.97 -7.01 -12.33
C LEU A 14 1.67 -5.78 -13.19
N ASP A 15 2.65 -4.89 -13.36
CA ASP A 15 2.57 -3.71 -14.22
C ASP A 15 2.32 -4.03 -15.70
N ARG A 16 2.63 -5.27 -16.12
CA ARG A 16 2.42 -5.76 -17.50
C ARG A 16 1.10 -6.51 -17.69
N LEU A 17 0.26 -6.65 -16.66
CA LEU A 17 -1.06 -7.23 -16.82
C LEU A 17 -1.91 -6.36 -17.77
N PRO A 18 -2.63 -6.94 -18.74
CA PRO A 18 -3.49 -6.21 -19.67
C PRO A 18 -4.69 -5.58 -18.94
N GLY A 19 -5.33 -4.55 -19.50
CA GLY A 19 -6.52 -3.90 -18.95
C GLY A 19 -7.06 -2.76 -19.84
N PRO A 20 -8.39 -2.54 -19.96
CA PRO A 20 -8.93 -1.40 -20.71
C PRO A 20 -8.50 -0.06 -20.10
N ASP A 21 -8.27 -0.05 -18.79
CA ASP A 21 -7.89 1.11 -17.98
C ASP A 21 -6.56 0.84 -17.27
N HIS A 22 -5.48 0.55 -18.02
CA HIS A 22 -4.14 0.14 -17.53
C HIS A 22 -3.53 0.95 -16.36
N ALA A 23 -4.16 2.03 -15.92
CA ALA A 23 -3.92 2.74 -14.67
C ALA A 23 -4.60 2.04 -13.47
N GLU A 24 -5.92 1.92 -13.44
CA GLU A 24 -6.68 1.66 -12.20
C GLU A 24 -6.87 0.17 -11.88
N PHE A 25 -7.18 -0.67 -12.87
CA PHE A 25 -7.49 -2.10 -12.67
C PHE A 25 -6.89 -2.99 -13.76
N PRO A 26 -6.36 -4.19 -13.42
CA PRO A 26 -6.01 -5.19 -14.41
C PRO A 26 -7.27 -5.88 -14.98
N ASP A 27 -7.14 -6.47 -16.17
CA ASP A 27 -8.16 -7.31 -16.79
C ASP A 27 -8.59 -8.44 -15.84
N GLY A 28 -9.90 -8.62 -15.72
CA GLY A 28 -10.48 -9.65 -14.86
C GLY A 28 -10.44 -9.33 -13.37
N PHE A 29 -10.22 -8.07 -12.98
CA PHE A 29 -10.35 -7.63 -11.59
C PHE A 29 -11.74 -7.97 -11.02
N ASP A 30 -11.77 -8.77 -9.95
CA ASP A 30 -12.98 -9.15 -9.25
C ASP A 30 -13.22 -8.22 -8.05
N TYR A 31 -14.13 -7.26 -8.23
CA TYR A 31 -14.55 -6.32 -7.19
C TYR A 31 -15.15 -7.02 -5.96
N GLY A 32 -15.85 -8.14 -6.16
CA GLY A 32 -16.46 -8.90 -5.08
C GLY A 32 -15.40 -9.56 -4.21
N GLU A 33 -14.41 -10.19 -4.83
CA GLU A 33 -13.28 -10.79 -4.13
C GLU A 33 -12.43 -9.72 -3.41
N ALA A 34 -12.15 -8.60 -4.09
CA ALA A 34 -11.39 -7.50 -3.50
C ALA A 34 -12.11 -6.92 -2.25
N LYS A 35 -13.43 -6.71 -2.35
CA LYS A 35 -14.24 -6.22 -1.22
C LYS A 35 -14.28 -7.20 -0.07
N ALA A 36 -14.50 -8.48 -0.35
CA ALA A 36 -14.52 -9.51 0.69
C ALA A 36 -13.18 -9.56 1.43
N ARG A 37 -12.06 -9.41 0.72
CA ARG A 37 -10.72 -9.37 1.31
C ARG A 37 -10.50 -8.13 2.18
N ALA A 38 -10.93 -6.95 1.73
CA ALA A 38 -10.79 -5.72 2.48
C ALA A 38 -11.65 -5.72 3.77
N SER A 39 -12.87 -6.23 3.69
CA SER A 39 -13.73 -6.44 4.86
C SER A 39 -13.10 -7.43 5.84
N ALA A 40 -12.59 -8.57 5.36
CA ALA A 40 -11.91 -9.54 6.21
C ALA A 40 -10.65 -8.95 6.89
N LEU A 41 -9.90 -8.09 6.19
CA LEU A 41 -8.76 -7.38 6.79
C LEU A 41 -9.20 -6.41 7.88
N SER A 42 -10.23 -5.60 7.63
CA SER A 42 -10.76 -4.65 8.60
C SER A 42 -11.27 -5.35 9.87
N GLU A 43 -12.01 -6.45 9.71
CA GLU A 43 -12.48 -7.28 10.83
C GLU A 43 -11.31 -7.87 11.61
N ARG A 44 -10.34 -8.49 10.92
CA ARG A 44 -9.17 -9.12 11.54
C ARG A 44 -8.33 -8.10 12.32
N LEU A 45 -8.07 -6.92 11.74
CA LEU A 45 -7.35 -5.86 12.42
C LEU A 45 -8.15 -5.32 13.61
N SER A 46 -9.48 -5.22 13.49
CA SER A 46 -10.31 -4.78 14.60
C SER A 46 -10.22 -5.73 15.80
N ASP A 47 -10.17 -7.03 15.54
CA ASP A 47 -9.97 -8.05 16.57
C ASP A 47 -8.57 -7.98 17.21
N GLU A 48 -7.52 -7.89 16.40
CA GLU A 48 -6.12 -7.85 16.87
C GLU A 48 -5.79 -6.58 17.67
N PHE A 49 -6.38 -5.44 17.30
CA PHE A 49 -6.21 -4.15 17.98
C PHE A 49 -7.27 -3.87 19.05
N GLY A 50 -8.25 -4.75 19.22
CA GLY A 50 -9.25 -4.68 20.29
C GLY A 50 -10.26 -3.54 20.13
N GLY A 51 -10.54 -3.09 18.91
CA GLY A 51 -11.48 -2.00 18.63
C GLY A 51 -11.71 -1.78 17.14
N PRO A 52 -12.72 -0.99 16.75
CA PRO A 52 -13.10 -0.86 15.34
C PRO A 52 -12.03 -0.14 14.50
N CYS A 53 -11.60 -0.78 13.42
CA CYS A 53 -10.82 -0.17 12.34
C CYS A 53 -11.75 0.43 11.26
N SER A 54 -11.34 1.52 10.60
CA SER A 54 -12.06 2.05 9.45
C SER A 54 -11.79 1.22 8.20
N LEU A 55 -12.76 1.20 7.28
CA LEU A 55 -12.57 0.68 5.93
C LEU A 55 -13.10 1.73 4.97
N ASP A 56 -12.19 2.42 4.32
CA ASP A 56 -12.48 3.44 3.33
C ASP A 56 -12.37 2.84 1.92
N VAL A 57 -13.32 3.22 1.07
CA VAL A 57 -13.37 2.80 -0.34
C VAL A 57 -12.97 3.97 -1.21
N THR A 58 -11.93 3.79 -2.00
CA THR A 58 -11.41 4.80 -2.91
C THR A 58 -11.86 4.51 -4.34
N GLN A 59 -12.19 5.57 -5.07
CA GLN A 59 -12.47 5.54 -6.52
C GLN A 59 -11.36 6.29 -7.25
N ASP A 60 -11.18 6.04 -8.55
CA ASP A 60 -10.18 6.71 -9.39
C ASP A 60 -8.73 6.53 -8.87
N ALA A 61 -8.41 5.34 -8.35
CA ALA A 61 -7.10 5.02 -7.81
C ALA A 61 -6.68 3.58 -8.08
N SER A 62 -5.37 3.35 -8.06
CA SER A 62 -4.76 2.02 -8.20
C SER A 62 -4.89 1.15 -6.94
N TYR A 63 -5.48 1.71 -5.89
CA TYR A 63 -5.95 1.01 -4.71
C TYR A 63 -7.44 1.31 -4.52
N TYR A 64 -8.22 0.30 -4.17
CA TYR A 64 -9.66 0.48 -3.98
C TYR A 64 -10.06 0.51 -2.51
N PHE A 65 -9.17 0.09 -1.60
CA PHE A 65 -9.47 0.05 -0.17
C PHE A 65 -8.29 0.51 0.69
N GLU A 66 -8.61 1.29 1.72
CA GLU A 66 -7.71 1.65 2.81
C GLU A 66 -8.34 1.24 4.16
N VAL A 67 -7.59 0.51 4.97
CA VAL A 67 -8.00 0.15 6.34
C VAL A 67 -7.21 1.00 7.32
N GLY A 68 -7.90 1.77 8.16
CA GLY A 68 -7.29 2.64 9.16
C GLY A 68 -7.38 2.05 10.56
N VAL A 69 -6.25 1.96 11.26
CA VAL A 69 -6.20 1.69 12.70
C VAL A 69 -6.06 3.03 13.43
N PRO A 70 -7.04 3.42 14.25
CA PRO A 70 -6.96 4.65 15.03
C PRO A 70 -5.77 4.66 15.99
N ALA A 71 -5.14 5.82 16.15
CA ALA A 71 -4.04 6.05 17.10
C ALA A 71 -4.34 5.52 18.51
N ALA A 72 -5.59 5.67 18.97
CA ALA A 72 -6.03 5.23 20.29
C ALA A 72 -5.98 3.71 20.51
N LEU A 73 -5.91 2.91 19.45
CA LEU A 73 -5.78 1.44 19.52
C LEU A 73 -4.34 0.96 19.40
N THR A 74 -3.43 1.82 18.91
CA THR A 74 -2.01 1.50 18.76
C THR A 74 -1.24 1.77 20.05
N GLU A 75 -0.21 0.98 20.31
CA GLU A 75 0.68 1.16 21.47
C GLU A 75 1.50 2.45 21.38
N ALA A 76 1.89 2.84 20.16
CA ALA A 76 2.64 4.08 19.90
C ALA A 76 1.78 5.35 19.98
N GLY A 77 0.44 5.23 20.01
CA GLY A 77 -0.45 6.38 19.93
C GLY A 77 -0.40 7.10 18.57
N VAL A 78 -0.05 6.39 17.50
CA VAL A 78 0.11 6.91 16.13
C VAL A 78 -0.74 6.06 15.17
N PRO A 79 -1.54 6.66 14.27
CA PRO A 79 -2.42 5.89 13.40
C PRO A 79 -1.64 5.03 12.39
N LEU A 80 -2.22 3.89 12.03
CA LEU A 80 -1.73 3.02 10.95
C LEU A 80 -2.72 3.01 9.80
N GLY A 81 -2.22 3.08 8.57
CA GLY A 81 -2.98 2.85 7.35
C GLY A 81 -2.52 1.58 6.64
N VAL A 82 -3.45 0.84 6.05
CA VAL A 82 -3.15 -0.31 5.20
C VAL A 82 -3.89 -0.16 3.88
N ARG A 83 -3.15 0.05 2.78
CA ARG A 83 -3.71 0.14 1.43
C ARG A 83 -3.60 -1.20 0.72
N LEU A 84 -4.67 -1.62 0.05
CA LEU A 84 -4.71 -2.83 -0.78
C LEU A 84 -4.70 -2.45 -2.27
N SER A 85 -3.69 -2.90 -3.00
CA SER A 85 -3.61 -2.63 -4.44
C SER A 85 -4.67 -3.42 -5.20
N ASN A 86 -5.16 -2.83 -6.30
CA ASN A 86 -5.99 -3.54 -7.27
C ASN A 86 -5.18 -4.62 -8.03
N TYR A 87 -3.86 -4.51 -8.00
CA TYR A 87 -2.95 -5.41 -8.69
C TYR A 87 -2.45 -6.50 -7.77
N GLY A 88 -2.90 -7.72 -8.03
CA GLY A 88 -2.51 -8.88 -7.24
C GLY A 88 -2.98 -8.81 -5.79
N ARG A 89 -2.23 -9.46 -4.90
CA ARG A 89 -2.48 -9.44 -3.45
C ARG A 89 -1.40 -8.62 -2.76
N LEU A 90 -1.24 -7.36 -3.18
CA LEU A 90 -0.25 -6.46 -2.58
C LEU A 90 -0.89 -5.58 -1.52
N ALA A 91 -0.14 -5.33 -0.44
CA ALA A 91 -0.51 -4.39 0.61
C ALA A 91 0.67 -3.46 0.93
N ALA A 92 0.37 -2.22 1.27
CA ALA A 92 1.34 -1.30 1.84
C ALA A 92 0.83 -0.81 3.19
N VAL A 93 1.72 -0.76 4.18
CA VAL A 93 1.41 -0.30 5.54
C VAL A 93 2.11 1.05 5.74
N THR A 94 1.36 2.04 6.21
CA THR A 94 1.81 3.44 6.34
C THR A 94 1.60 3.93 7.77
N THR A 95 2.52 4.73 8.31
CA THR A 95 2.37 5.38 9.61
C THR A 95 3.33 6.56 9.78
N PRO A 96 2.86 7.71 10.31
CA PRO A 96 1.46 8.14 10.33
C PRO A 96 0.92 8.43 8.92
N LEU A 97 1.81 8.73 7.97
CA LEU A 97 1.51 9.01 6.57
C LEU A 97 2.40 8.15 5.66
N PRO A 98 2.05 7.97 4.37
CA PRO A 98 2.84 7.17 3.44
C PRO A 98 4.31 7.57 3.30
N ASP A 99 4.62 8.85 3.43
CA ASP A 99 5.93 9.46 3.23
C ASP A 99 6.70 9.74 4.54
N SER A 100 6.13 9.39 5.68
CA SER A 100 6.72 9.72 6.99
C SER A 100 7.98 8.91 7.31
N HIS A 101 8.06 7.68 6.83
CA HIS A 101 9.19 6.78 7.07
C HIS A 101 9.52 6.00 5.79
N ALA A 102 10.80 5.65 5.62
CA ALA A 102 11.24 4.86 4.48
C ALA A 102 10.72 3.41 4.57
N ASP A 103 10.57 2.84 5.76
CA ASP A 103 10.00 1.50 5.95
C ASP A 103 9.43 1.36 7.37
N LEU A 104 8.72 0.25 7.64
CA LEU A 104 8.19 -0.06 8.97
C LEU A 104 9.29 -0.24 10.01
N ALA A 105 10.48 -0.66 9.60
CA ALA A 105 11.64 -0.76 10.50
C ALA A 105 12.07 0.62 11.02
N ASP A 106 12.04 1.63 10.15
CA ASP A 106 12.39 3.02 10.52
C ASP A 106 11.30 3.59 11.43
N ALA A 107 10.02 3.36 11.12
CA ALA A 107 8.90 3.75 11.98
C ALA A 107 8.99 3.13 13.39
N VAL A 108 9.47 1.89 13.50
CA VAL A 108 9.73 1.26 14.80
C VAL A 108 10.91 1.89 15.53
N ALA A 109 12.00 2.19 14.81
CA ALA A 109 13.17 2.84 15.40
C ALA A 109 12.85 4.25 15.92
N ASP A 110 12.00 4.99 15.21
CA ASP A 110 11.56 6.35 15.55
C ASP A 110 10.41 6.37 16.57
N GLY A 111 9.87 5.21 16.95
CA GLY A 111 8.80 5.09 17.94
C GLY A 111 7.40 5.42 17.43
N ALA A 112 7.23 5.59 16.12
CA ALA A 112 5.93 5.80 15.47
C ALA A 112 5.14 4.49 15.28
N LEU A 113 5.77 3.35 15.49
CA LEU A 113 5.15 2.02 15.44
C LEU A 113 5.77 1.12 16.50
N SER A 114 4.97 0.39 17.28
CA SER A 114 5.52 -0.64 18.16
C SER A 114 5.86 -1.92 17.38
N ALA A 115 6.86 -2.67 17.83
CA ALA A 115 7.20 -3.95 17.20
C ALA A 115 6.03 -4.96 17.30
N ALA A 116 5.21 -4.88 18.34
CA ALA A 116 4.03 -5.71 18.50
C ALA A 116 2.94 -5.36 17.47
N ASP A 117 2.64 -4.07 17.30
CA ASP A 117 1.66 -3.60 16.32
C ASP A 117 2.11 -3.89 14.89
N ARG A 118 3.41 -3.75 14.59
CA ARG A 118 4.01 -4.20 13.33
C ARG A 118 3.75 -5.69 13.08
N HIS A 119 4.01 -6.53 14.08
CA HIS A 119 3.80 -7.98 13.95
C HIS A 119 2.32 -8.32 13.73
N ARG A 120 1.40 -7.65 14.42
CA ARG A 120 -0.06 -7.83 14.26
C ARG A 120 -0.50 -7.57 12.82
N VAL A 121 -0.12 -6.41 12.26
CA VAL A 121 -0.52 -6.05 10.90
C VAL A 121 0.11 -6.96 9.84
N GLU A 122 1.41 -7.28 9.97
CA GLU A 122 2.10 -8.19 9.06
C GLU A 122 1.48 -9.60 9.10
N SER A 123 1.09 -10.09 10.27
CA SER A 123 0.44 -11.39 10.43
C SER A 123 -0.95 -11.43 9.83
N ALA A 124 -1.79 -10.40 10.07
CA ALA A 124 -3.13 -10.31 9.50
C ALA A 124 -3.09 -10.27 7.96
N LEU A 125 -2.12 -9.56 7.38
CA LEU A 125 -1.90 -9.53 5.94
C LEU A 125 -1.46 -10.90 5.40
N ALA A 126 -0.52 -11.56 6.07
CA ALA A 126 -0.02 -12.87 5.66
C ALA A 126 -1.13 -13.95 5.67
N GLU A 127 -1.99 -13.96 6.70
CA GLU A 127 -3.13 -14.89 6.81
C GLU A 127 -4.13 -14.73 5.65
N LEU A 128 -4.31 -13.51 5.16
CA LEU A 128 -5.16 -13.21 4.00
C LEU A 128 -4.46 -13.43 2.65
N GLY A 129 -3.21 -13.90 2.68
CA GLY A 129 -2.39 -14.11 1.49
C GLY A 129 -1.97 -12.79 0.82
N CYS A 130 -2.02 -11.68 1.54
CA CYS A 130 -1.51 -10.40 1.08
C CYS A 130 0.00 -10.32 1.33
N ARG A 131 0.73 -9.87 0.32
CA ARG A 131 2.15 -9.59 0.39
C ARG A 131 2.37 -8.12 0.71
N THR A 132 2.99 -7.85 1.85
CA THR A 132 3.44 -6.50 2.21
C THR A 132 4.58 -6.07 1.31
N VAL A 133 4.48 -4.88 0.73
CA VAL A 133 5.53 -4.25 -0.07
C VAL A 133 6.18 -3.13 0.76
N PRO A 134 7.50 -3.17 0.97
CA PRO A 134 8.23 -2.11 1.67
C PRO A 134 8.06 -0.73 1.01
N LEU A 135 7.77 0.30 1.81
CA LEU A 135 7.58 1.68 1.32
C LEU A 135 8.82 2.20 0.57
N ARG A 136 10.03 1.89 1.05
CA ARG A 136 11.30 2.25 0.40
C ARG A 136 11.43 1.73 -1.03
N LEU A 137 10.78 0.62 -1.37
CA LEU A 137 10.75 0.10 -2.74
C LEU A 137 9.64 0.78 -3.54
N LEU A 138 8.50 1.05 -2.91
CA LEU A 138 7.40 1.80 -3.52
C LEU A 138 7.80 3.24 -3.85
N HIS A 139 8.68 3.86 -3.07
CA HIS A 139 9.19 5.21 -3.31
C HIS A 139 10.35 5.28 -4.31
N LEU A 140 10.81 4.14 -4.86
CA LEU A 140 11.72 4.19 -5.99
C LEU A 140 11.00 4.78 -7.20
N ARG A 141 11.75 5.57 -7.98
CA ARG A 141 11.27 6.11 -9.25
C ARG A 141 10.69 4.98 -10.10
N TYR A 142 9.52 5.24 -10.66
CA TYR A 142 8.84 4.31 -11.54
C TYR A 142 9.62 4.15 -12.85
N ASP A 143 9.97 2.89 -13.16
CA ASP A 143 10.69 2.48 -14.38
C ASP A 143 9.88 1.44 -15.19
N GLY A 144 8.55 1.42 -15.01
CA GLY A 144 7.65 0.45 -15.61
C GLY A 144 7.16 0.80 -17.02
N VAL A 145 6.07 0.15 -17.44
CA VAL A 145 5.59 0.15 -18.84
C VAL A 145 4.45 1.13 -19.13
N THR A 146 3.91 1.81 -18.11
CA THR A 146 2.81 2.77 -18.28
C THR A 146 3.31 4.16 -18.65
N TRP A 147 2.37 5.05 -19.00
CA TRP A 147 2.66 6.45 -19.34
C TRP A 147 3.37 7.21 -18.21
N LEU A 148 3.19 6.81 -16.95
CA LEU A 148 3.85 7.35 -15.77
C LEU A 148 5.39 7.37 -15.89
N ALA A 149 5.98 6.43 -16.64
CA ALA A 149 7.45 6.38 -16.81
C ALA A 149 7.99 7.55 -17.65
N ASN A 150 7.11 8.18 -18.45
CA ASN A 150 7.44 9.28 -19.36
C ASN A 150 6.96 10.65 -18.86
N GLU A 151 6.34 10.72 -17.68
CA GLU A 151 5.91 11.97 -17.07
C GLU A 151 7.11 12.89 -16.83
N PRO A 152 7.08 14.15 -17.31
CA PRO A 152 8.13 15.10 -17.02
C PRO A 152 8.13 15.45 -15.52
N PRO A 153 9.29 15.68 -14.90
CA PRO A 153 9.36 16.12 -13.51
C PRO A 153 8.50 17.35 -13.26
N GLY A 154 7.60 17.29 -12.27
CA GLY A 154 6.65 18.36 -11.97
C GLY A 154 5.34 18.36 -12.77
N ALA A 155 5.10 17.34 -13.60
CA ALA A 155 3.74 17.00 -14.03
C ALA A 155 2.87 16.64 -12.81
N SER A 156 1.55 16.75 -12.96
CA SER A 156 0.55 16.72 -11.88
C SER A 156 0.35 15.33 -11.24
N VAL A 157 1.43 14.57 -11.05
CA VAL A 157 1.41 13.34 -10.25
C VAL A 157 1.27 13.72 -8.79
N LEU A 158 0.19 13.27 -8.16
CA LEU A 158 0.02 13.32 -6.71
C LEU A 158 1.03 12.39 -6.06
N SER A 159 2.25 12.88 -5.86
CA SER A 159 3.28 12.22 -5.06
C SER A 159 3.54 13.07 -3.82
N TYR A 160 3.63 12.43 -2.67
CA TYR A 160 3.72 13.09 -1.37
C TYR A 160 5.18 13.25 -0.92
N GLY A 161 5.40 14.23 -0.04
CA GLY A 161 6.67 14.41 0.66
C GLY A 161 7.88 14.62 -0.25
N PRO A 162 9.02 13.94 0.01
CA PRO A 162 10.26 14.15 -0.72
C PRO A 162 10.23 13.66 -2.18
N HIS A 163 9.14 13.01 -2.61
CA HIS A 163 8.96 12.43 -3.94
C HIS A 163 8.03 13.27 -4.84
N ALA A 164 7.67 14.48 -4.41
CA ALA A 164 6.77 15.37 -5.15
C ALA A 164 7.27 15.64 -6.58
N GLY A 165 6.38 15.44 -7.56
CA GLY A 165 6.66 15.66 -8.98
C GLY A 165 7.42 14.52 -9.68
N GLU A 166 7.64 13.38 -9.02
CA GLU A 166 8.16 12.16 -9.62
C GLU A 166 7.17 11.00 -9.47
N ALA A 167 6.88 10.30 -10.57
CA ALA A 167 6.13 9.06 -10.53
C ALA A 167 6.96 7.95 -9.88
N THR A 168 6.38 7.26 -8.90
CA THR A 168 7.02 6.16 -8.16
C THR A 168 6.18 4.89 -8.28
N TRP A 169 6.72 3.76 -7.82
CA TRP A 169 5.95 2.52 -7.72
C TRP A 169 4.75 2.64 -6.76
N TRP A 170 4.81 3.54 -5.77
CA TRP A 170 3.68 3.94 -4.93
C TRP A 170 2.57 4.56 -5.79
N THR A 171 2.89 5.55 -6.61
CA THR A 171 1.95 6.17 -7.55
C THR A 171 1.22 5.13 -8.39
N ARG A 172 1.98 4.17 -8.94
CA ARG A 172 1.44 3.14 -9.84
C ARG A 172 0.45 2.18 -9.17
N PHE A 173 0.64 1.84 -7.90
CA PHE A 173 -0.07 0.71 -7.27
C PHE A 173 -0.91 1.08 -6.06
N PHE A 174 -0.72 2.28 -5.50
CA PHE A 174 -1.28 2.68 -4.21
C PHE A 174 -1.73 4.14 -4.17
N GLU A 175 -1.86 4.81 -5.32
CA GLU A 175 -2.30 6.20 -5.40
C GLU A 175 -3.38 6.42 -6.47
N HIS A 176 -3.99 7.59 -6.42
CA HIS A 176 -4.87 8.12 -7.44
C HIS A 176 -4.09 8.35 -8.75
N LEU A 177 -4.66 7.96 -9.88
CA LEU A 177 -4.03 8.06 -11.21
C LEU A 177 -4.80 8.99 -12.16
#